data_AF-A0A0W0YWP4-F1
#
_entry.id   AF-A0A0W0YWP4-F1
#
_cell.length_a   1.000
_cell.length_b   1.000
_cell.length_c   1.000
_cell.angle_alpha   90.00
_cell.angle_beta   90.00
_cell.angle_gamma   90.00
#
_symmetry.space_group_name_H-M   'P 1'
#
loop_
_entity.id
_entity.type
_entity.pdbx_description
1 polymer ?
#
loop_
_entity_poly.entity_id
_entity_poly.type
_entity_poly.pdbx_seq_one_letter_code
_entity_poly.pdbx_strand_id
1 'polypeptide(L)'
;MCINTATERLFRIFGQGIILMWALWISIVFLTDFCNLMVGFGLLPADFPASSHNLDWIHTFLKLYRLDNDALCLILFSIINLWVMSIAVFYWRAFISYYTNKHYYIYRTMQAFILNMSLFVCFLLADEIFIQYRAGHSHMSMLLYIFTSLIVFLYLHDKKNQKIG
;
A
#
# COMPACT_ATOMS: atom_id res chain seq x y z
N MET A 1 -33.37 -7.34 -12.89
CA MET A 1 -32.60 -7.19 -14.15
C MET A 1 -31.57 -8.29 -14.20
N CYS A 2 -31.71 -9.28 -15.08
CA CYS A 2 -30.85 -10.47 -15.08
C CYS A 2 -29.46 -10.10 -15.64
N ILE A 3 -28.45 -10.05 -14.78
CA ILE A 3 -27.06 -9.86 -15.21
C ILE A 3 -26.61 -11.17 -15.88
N ASN A 4 -26.13 -11.08 -17.12
CA ASN A 4 -25.61 -12.24 -17.86
C ASN A 4 -24.37 -12.81 -17.13
N THR A 5 -24.24 -14.14 -17.10
CA THR A 5 -23.06 -14.87 -16.59
C THR A 5 -21.72 -14.31 -17.09
N ALA A 6 -21.67 -13.78 -18.32
CA ALA A 6 -20.51 -13.07 -18.86
C ALA A 6 -20.14 -11.83 -18.05
N THR A 7 -21.13 -11.00 -17.67
CA THR A 7 -20.94 -9.77 -16.90
C THR A 7 -20.45 -10.07 -15.47
N GLU A 8 -20.94 -11.14 -14.85
CA GLU A 8 -20.42 -11.57 -13.53
C GLU A 8 -18.98 -12.02 -13.57
N ARG A 9 -18.57 -12.70 -14.65
CA ARG A 9 -17.19 -13.09 -14.85
C ARG A 9 -16.30 -11.84 -14.99
N LEU A 10 -16.76 -10.84 -15.74
CA LEU A 10 -16.05 -9.57 -15.89
C LEU A 10 -15.88 -8.83 -14.56
N PHE A 11 -16.93 -8.73 -13.74
CA PHE A 11 -16.83 -8.08 -12.42
C PHE A 11 -15.84 -8.78 -11.49
N ARG A 12 -15.77 -10.12 -11.53
CA ARG A 12 -14.79 -10.88 -10.76
C ARG A 12 -13.36 -10.63 -11.24
N ILE A 13 -13.13 -10.68 -12.55
CA ILE A 13 -11.83 -10.40 -13.13
C ILE A 13 -11.39 -8.99 -12.74
N PHE A 14 -12.30 -8.01 -12.80
CA PHE A 14 -11.99 -6.64 -12.45
C PHE A 14 -11.65 -6.48 -10.95
N GLY A 15 -12.46 -7.08 -10.06
CA GLY A 15 -12.17 -7.10 -8.62
C GLY A 15 -10.82 -7.74 -8.30
N GLN A 16 -10.47 -8.84 -8.96
CA GLN A 16 -9.14 -9.46 -8.82
C GLN A 16 -8.02 -8.60 -9.39
N GLY A 17 -8.28 -7.92 -10.51
CA GLY A 17 -7.34 -6.99 -11.13
C GLY A 17 -6.94 -5.87 -10.19
N ILE A 18 -7.89 -5.31 -9.43
CA ILE A 18 -7.62 -4.29 -8.40
C ILE A 18 -6.67 -4.84 -7.33
N ILE A 19 -6.92 -6.05 -6.81
CA ILE A 19 -6.07 -6.65 -5.77
C ILE A 19 -4.67 -6.96 -6.31
N LEU A 20 -4.58 -7.48 -7.53
CA LEU A 20 -3.30 -7.79 -8.17
C LEU A 20 -2.49 -6.52 -8.45
N MET A 21 -3.14 -5.47 -8.94
CA MET A 21 -2.52 -4.17 -9.16
C MET A 21 -1.90 -3.64 -7.86
N TRP A 22 -2.65 -3.66 -6.75
CA TRP A 22 -2.14 -3.25 -5.44
C TRP A 22 -0.99 -4.14 -4.94
N ALA A 23 -1.10 -5.47 -5.12
CA ALA A 23 -0.04 -6.40 -4.76
C ALA A 23 1.27 -6.06 -5.50
N LEU A 24 1.19 -5.85 -6.81
CA LEU A 24 2.34 -5.51 -7.65
C LEU A 24 2.91 -4.13 -7.30
N TRP A 25 2.04 -3.11 -7.22
CA TRP A 25 2.46 -1.74 -6.91
C TRP A 25 3.19 -1.67 -5.57
N ILE A 26 2.61 -2.20 -4.49
CA ILE A 26 3.23 -2.16 -3.17
C ILE A 26 4.51 -3.01 -3.13
N SER A 27 4.58 -4.11 -3.90
CA SER A 27 5.83 -4.88 -4.02
C SER A 27 6.94 -4.05 -4.66
N ILE A 28 6.64 -3.26 -5.70
CA ILE A 28 7.61 -2.36 -6.33
C ILE A 28 8.06 -1.29 -5.32
N VAL A 29 7.13 -0.64 -4.62
CA VAL A 29 7.44 0.36 -3.57
C VAL A 29 8.37 -0.24 -2.52
N PHE A 30 8.03 -1.42 -1.98
CA PHE A 30 8.89 -2.13 -1.03
C PHE A 30 10.28 -2.40 -1.59
N LEU A 31 10.39 -2.90 -2.82
CA LEU A 31 11.69 -3.23 -3.41
C LEU A 31 12.55 -1.99 -3.61
N THR A 32 11.97 -0.88 -4.07
CA THR A 32 12.71 0.39 -4.25
C THR A 32 13.11 1.02 -2.92
N ASP A 33 12.25 0.95 -1.91
CA ASP A 33 12.56 1.43 -0.55
C ASP A 33 13.58 0.53 0.16
N PHE A 34 13.52 -0.78 -0.07
CA PHE A 34 14.51 -1.72 0.43
C PHE A 34 15.89 -1.47 -0.20
N CYS A 35 15.96 -1.17 -1.50
CA CYS A 35 17.20 -0.75 -2.14
C CYS A 35 17.72 0.56 -1.52
N ASN A 36 16.84 1.54 -1.29
CA ASN A 36 17.25 2.78 -0.62
C ASN A 36 17.76 2.53 0.81
N LEU A 37 17.15 1.60 1.55
CA LEU A 37 17.59 1.22 2.88
C LEU A 37 18.98 0.55 2.83
N MET A 38 19.22 -0.32 1.85
CA MET A 38 20.54 -0.92 1.61
C MET A 38 21.60 0.13 1.28
N VAL A 39 21.27 1.16 0.49
CA VAL A 39 22.16 2.32 0.27
C VAL A 39 22.44 3.04 1.59
N GLY A 40 21.42 3.30 2.40
CA GLY A 40 21.57 3.94 3.72
C GLY A 40 22.44 3.16 4.71
N PHE A 41 22.44 1.83 4.64
CA PHE A 41 23.34 0.97 5.42
C PHE A 41 24.74 0.80 4.79
N GLY A 42 25.01 1.39 3.63
CA GLY A 42 26.28 1.25 2.90
C GLY A 42 26.47 -0.12 2.24
N LEU A 43 25.40 -0.89 2.04
CA LEU A 43 25.43 -2.19 1.36
C LEU A 43 25.32 -2.07 -0.16
N LEU A 44 24.86 -0.92 -0.67
CA LEU A 44 24.77 -0.60 -2.09
C LEU A 44 25.42 0.77 -2.39
N PRO A 45 25.87 1.01 -3.64
CA PRO A 45 26.38 2.31 -4.06
C PRO A 45 25.36 3.43 -3.89
N ALA A 46 25.83 4.64 -3.58
CA ALA A 46 24.97 5.82 -3.37
C ALA A 46 24.13 6.21 -4.60
N ASP A 47 24.60 5.85 -5.80
CA ASP A 47 23.98 6.12 -7.10
C ASP A 47 23.16 4.93 -7.63
N PHE A 48 22.80 3.97 -6.77
CA PHE A 48 22.06 2.79 -7.20
C PHE A 48 20.70 3.18 -7.81
N PRO A 49 20.43 2.86 -9.09
CA PRO A 49 19.36 3.48 -9.87
C PRO A 49 17.94 3.07 -9.46
N ALA A 50 17.80 1.95 -8.74
CA ALA A 50 16.50 1.49 -8.24
C ALA A 50 16.22 1.96 -6.80
N SER A 51 17.05 2.84 -6.24
CA SER A 51 16.79 3.51 -4.96
C SER A 51 15.65 4.52 -5.11
N SER A 52 14.67 4.47 -4.21
CA SER A 52 13.56 5.43 -4.21
C SER A 52 13.94 6.84 -3.75
N HIS A 53 15.07 7.00 -3.04
CA HIS A 53 15.47 8.24 -2.36
C HIS A 53 14.43 8.74 -1.32
N ASN A 54 13.54 7.85 -0.85
CA ASN A 54 12.57 8.15 0.20
C ASN A 54 13.20 8.33 1.59
N LEU A 55 14.39 7.77 1.84
CA LEU A 55 15.12 7.99 3.09
C LEU A 55 15.51 9.47 3.28
N ASP A 56 15.84 10.18 2.18
CA ASP A 56 16.24 11.59 2.20
C ASP A 56 15.09 12.49 2.70
N TRP A 57 13.84 12.09 2.45
CA TRP A 57 12.66 12.78 2.98
C TRP A 57 12.55 12.66 4.50
N ILE A 58 12.87 11.49 5.07
CA ILE A 58 12.86 11.31 6.54
C ILE A 58 13.90 12.21 7.20
N HIS A 59 15.11 12.28 6.63
CA HIS A 59 16.13 13.24 7.10
C HIS A 59 15.61 14.67 7.04
N THR A 60 14.98 15.05 5.93
CA THR A 60 14.41 16.40 5.75
C THR A 60 13.35 16.71 6.81
N PHE A 61 12.48 15.77 7.15
CA PHE A 61 11.42 15.97 8.14
C PHE A 61 11.98 16.07 9.57
N LEU A 62 12.88 15.17 9.96
CA LEU A 62 13.46 15.18 11.31
C LEU A 62 14.39 16.37 11.56
N LYS A 63 15.01 16.91 10.50
CA LYS A 63 15.87 18.08 10.59
C LYS A 63 15.12 19.34 11.07
N LEU A 64 13.81 19.43 10.82
CA LEU A 64 12.97 20.52 11.34
C LEU A 64 13.01 20.62 12.86
N TYR A 65 13.18 19.48 13.55
CA TYR A 65 13.25 19.39 15.00
C TYR A 65 14.66 19.07 15.52
N ARG A 66 15.68 19.12 14.65
CA ARG A 66 17.08 18.75 14.98
C ARG A 66 17.22 17.31 15.50
N LEU A 67 16.42 16.40 14.94
CA LEU A 67 16.40 14.97 15.25
C LEU A 67 16.93 14.12 14.09
N ASP A 68 17.60 14.71 13.10
CA ASP A 68 18.08 14.08 11.86
C ASP A 68 19.31 13.17 12.04
N ASN A 69 19.36 12.41 13.14
CA ASN A 69 20.38 11.40 13.35
C ASN A 69 20.19 10.22 12.38
N ASP A 70 21.24 9.87 11.63
CA ASP A 70 21.25 8.77 10.65
C ASP A 70 20.68 7.46 11.20
N ALA A 71 21.05 7.08 12.42
CA ALA A 71 20.54 5.84 13.02
C ALA A 71 19.02 5.90 13.24
N LEU A 72 18.48 7.05 13.67
CA LEU A 72 17.04 7.22 13.87
C LEU A 72 16.30 7.20 12.53
N CYS A 73 16.83 7.90 11.51
CA CYS A 73 16.26 7.89 10.15
C CYS A 73 16.21 6.47 9.59
N LEU A 74 17.30 5.70 9.71
CA LEU A 74 17.37 4.30 9.25
C LEU A 74 16.41 3.39 10.01
N ILE A 75 16.27 3.56 11.33
CA ILE A 75 15.31 2.79 12.13
C ILE A 75 13.88 3.08 11.68
N LEU A 76 13.49 4.35 11.57
CA LEU A 76 12.14 4.74 11.13
C LEU A 76 11.85 4.25 9.72
N PHE A 77 12.80 4.42 8.79
CA PHE A 77 12.65 3.94 7.42
C PHE A 77 12.55 2.41 7.35
N SER A 78 13.30 1.70 8.19
CA SER A 78 13.19 0.23 8.31
C SER A 78 11.80 -0.18 8.79
N ILE A 79 11.24 0.50 9.78
CA ILE A 79 9.88 0.24 10.28
C ILE A 79 8.85 0.46 9.17
N ILE A 80 8.95 1.56 8.45
CA ILE A 80 8.07 1.87 7.30
C ILE A 80 8.21 0.78 6.24
N ASN A 81 9.43 0.42 5.85
CA ASN A 81 9.67 -0.57 4.81
C ASN A 81 9.15 -1.97 5.21
N LEU A 82 9.29 -2.37 6.47
CA LEU A 82 8.69 -3.61 7.00
C LEU A 82 7.16 -3.56 6.98
N TRP A 83 6.56 -2.40 7.21
CA TRP A 83 5.11 -2.19 7.11
C TRP A 83 4.66 -2.35 5.64
N VAL A 84 5.35 -1.72 4.69
CA VAL A 84 5.08 -1.84 3.25
C VAL A 84 5.22 -3.30 2.79
N MET A 85 6.26 -4.00 3.23
CA MET A 85 6.42 -5.44 2.98
C MET A 85 5.21 -6.24 3.48
N SER A 86 4.75 -5.95 4.70
CA SER A 86 3.58 -6.61 5.29
C SER A 86 2.31 -6.36 4.46
N ILE A 87 2.12 -5.14 3.96
CA ILE A 87 1.01 -4.79 3.07
C ILE A 87 1.09 -5.61 1.77
N ALA A 88 2.27 -5.69 1.12
CA ALA A 88 2.46 -6.50 -0.09
C ALA A 88 2.07 -7.97 0.16
N VAL A 89 2.57 -8.57 1.25
CA VAL A 89 2.26 -9.94 1.63
C VAL A 89 0.75 -10.14 1.82
N PHE A 90 0.05 -9.19 2.44
CA PHE A 90 -1.38 -9.29 2.66
C PHE A 90 -2.18 -9.19 1.35
N TYR A 91 -1.79 -8.32 0.42
CA TYR A 91 -2.41 -8.25 -0.91
C TYR A 91 -2.18 -9.53 -1.73
N TRP A 92 -0.95 -10.08 -1.73
CA TRP A 92 -0.68 -11.37 -2.37
C TRP A 92 -1.48 -12.51 -1.73
N ARG A 93 -1.59 -12.53 -0.39
CA ARG A 93 -2.40 -13.51 0.34
C ARG A 93 -3.88 -13.39 0.00
N ALA A 94 -4.39 -12.18 -0.17
CA ALA A 94 -5.76 -11.93 -0.62
C ALA A 94 -5.97 -12.42 -2.05
N PHE A 95 -5.05 -12.10 -2.97
CA PHE A 95 -5.11 -12.52 -4.37
C PHE A 95 -5.10 -14.05 -4.51
N ILE A 96 -4.19 -14.74 -3.83
CA ILE A 96 -4.09 -16.20 -3.85
C ILE A 96 -5.33 -16.84 -3.21
N SER A 97 -5.88 -16.24 -2.16
CA SER A 97 -7.08 -16.76 -1.48
C SER A 97 -8.29 -16.88 -2.41
N TYR A 98 -8.37 -16.06 -3.45
CA TYR A 98 -9.43 -16.19 -4.44
C TYR A 98 -9.45 -17.59 -5.09
N TYR A 99 -8.26 -18.14 -5.38
CA TYR A 99 -8.09 -19.42 -6.06
C TYR A 99 -8.11 -20.60 -5.08
N THR A 100 -7.57 -20.42 -3.88
CA THR A 100 -7.39 -21.51 -2.92
C THR A 100 -8.50 -21.61 -1.88
N ASN A 101 -9.03 -20.49 -1.39
CA ASN A 101 -10.03 -20.49 -0.32
C ASN A 101 -10.97 -19.27 -0.40
N LYS A 102 -12.03 -19.41 -1.20
CA LYS A 102 -12.99 -18.35 -1.52
C LYS A 102 -13.72 -17.80 -0.29
N HIS A 103 -13.86 -18.59 0.78
CA HIS A 103 -14.53 -18.15 2.01
C HIS A 103 -13.76 -17.03 2.73
N TYR A 104 -12.43 -17.06 2.70
CA TYR A 104 -11.58 -16.04 3.34
C TYR A 104 -11.16 -14.90 2.41
N TYR A 105 -11.56 -14.93 1.13
CA TYR A 105 -11.11 -13.95 0.14
C TYR A 105 -11.45 -12.51 0.55
N ILE A 106 -12.70 -12.25 0.93
CA ILE A 106 -13.17 -10.91 1.33
C ILE A 106 -12.43 -10.48 2.59
N TYR A 107 -12.37 -11.34 3.60
CA TYR A 107 -11.69 -11.05 4.87
C TYR A 107 -10.22 -10.66 4.66
N ARG A 108 -9.47 -11.45 3.88
CA ARG A 108 -8.06 -11.17 3.58
C ARG A 108 -7.88 -9.90 2.76
N THR A 109 -8.81 -9.63 1.84
CA THR A 109 -8.82 -8.38 1.07
C THR A 109 -9.02 -7.18 1.97
N MET A 110 -9.99 -7.24 2.90
CA MET A 110 -10.22 -6.18 3.88
C MET A 110 -9.00 -5.93 4.77
N GLN A 111 -8.35 -6.99 5.25
CA GLN A 111 -7.13 -6.85 6.04
C GLN A 111 -6.02 -6.12 5.27
N ALA A 112 -5.82 -6.44 3.99
CA ALA A 112 -4.82 -5.78 3.15
C ALA A 112 -5.12 -4.29 2.98
N PHE A 113 -6.38 -3.94 2.68
CA PHE A 113 -6.80 -2.55 2.56
C PHE A 113 -6.68 -1.77 3.87
N ILE A 114 -7.11 -2.35 4.99
CA ILE A 114 -7.01 -1.70 6.32
C ILE A 114 -5.55 -1.42 6.67
N LEU A 115 -4.66 -2.39 6.45
CA LEU A 115 -3.23 -2.23 6.74
C LEU A 115 -2.56 -1.19 5.83
N ASN A 116 -2.99 -1.11 4.56
CA ASN A 116 -2.51 -0.09 3.63
C ASN A 116 -3.01 1.31 4.02
N MET A 117 -4.30 1.44 4.33
CA MET A 117 -4.89 2.69 4.79
C MET A 117 -4.24 3.20 6.08
N SER A 118 -3.97 2.32 7.04
CA SER A 118 -3.37 2.74 8.31
C SER A 118 -1.98 3.34 8.13
N LEU A 119 -1.17 2.80 7.21
CA LEU A 119 0.13 3.40 6.86
C LEU A 119 -0.04 4.83 6.32
N PHE A 120 -0.94 5.04 5.36
CA PHE A 120 -1.15 6.38 4.79
C PHE A 120 -1.80 7.36 5.78
N VAL A 121 -2.62 6.89 6.70
CA VAL A 121 -3.12 7.71 7.81
C VAL A 121 -1.97 8.13 8.73
N CYS A 122 -1.04 7.22 9.05
CA CYS A 122 0.16 7.57 9.81
C CYS A 122 1.03 8.61 9.08
N PHE A 123 1.17 8.50 7.75
CA PHE A 123 1.86 9.53 6.97
C PHE A 123 1.16 10.88 7.01
N LEU A 124 -0.17 10.94 6.86
CA LEU A 124 -0.89 12.22 6.98
C LEU A 124 -0.77 12.85 8.37
N LEU A 125 -0.82 12.05 9.43
CA LEU A 125 -0.57 12.55 10.78
C LEU A 125 0.86 13.07 10.93
N ALA A 126 1.84 12.37 10.35
CA ALA A 126 3.21 12.82 10.32
C ALA A 126 3.35 14.13 9.52
N ASP A 127 2.72 14.25 8.36
CA ASP A 127 2.76 15.47 7.54
C ASP A 127 2.24 16.69 8.31
N GLU A 128 1.21 16.50 9.14
CA GLU A 128 0.68 17.56 10.00
C GLU A 128 1.65 17.87 11.16
N ILE A 129 2.20 16.85 11.83
CA ILE A 129 3.18 17.04 12.91
C ILE A 129 4.43 17.75 12.41
N PHE A 130 4.91 17.41 11.22
CA PHE A 130 6.12 17.98 10.62
C PHE A 130 5.85 19.20 9.71
N ILE A 131 4.60 19.66 9.59
CA ILE A 131 4.19 20.83 8.80
C ILE A 131 4.68 20.72 7.33
N GLN A 132 4.47 19.55 6.72
CA GLN A 132 4.94 19.19 5.38
C GLN A 132 3.78 19.02 4.39
N TYR A 133 3.07 20.12 4.15
CA TYR A 133 1.87 20.13 3.30
C TYR A 133 2.12 19.71 1.84
N ARG A 134 3.35 19.84 1.34
CA ARG A 134 3.71 19.40 -0.02
C ARG A 134 3.66 17.87 -0.15
N ALA A 135 4.16 17.14 0.86
CA ALA A 135 4.07 15.68 0.92
C ALA A 135 2.62 15.24 1.20
N GLY A 136 1.91 15.96 2.07
CA GLY A 136 0.52 15.67 2.45
C GLY A 136 -0.46 15.57 1.29
N HIS A 137 -0.31 16.38 0.24
CA HIS A 137 -1.17 16.27 -0.96
C HIS A 137 -1.02 14.92 -1.67
N SER A 138 0.21 14.39 -1.73
CA SER A 138 0.47 13.09 -2.34
C SER A 138 -0.10 11.94 -1.51
N HIS A 139 0.11 11.99 -0.18
CA HIS A 139 -0.40 10.97 0.74
C HIS A 139 -1.94 10.98 0.78
N MET A 140 -2.57 12.16 0.72
CA MET A 140 -4.03 12.28 0.66
C MET A 140 -4.60 11.71 -0.64
N SER A 141 -3.96 11.99 -1.77
CA SER A 141 -4.36 11.43 -3.08
C SER A 141 -4.25 9.91 -3.09
N MET A 142 -3.17 9.37 -2.51
CA MET A 142 -2.97 7.92 -2.41
C MET A 142 -4.01 7.27 -1.50
N LEU A 143 -4.30 7.88 -0.35
CA LEU A 143 -5.37 7.41 0.53
C LEU A 143 -6.74 7.40 -0.18
N LEU A 144 -7.03 8.43 -0.98
CA LEU A 144 -8.24 8.47 -1.82
C LEU A 144 -8.27 7.32 -2.83
N TYR A 145 -7.17 7.04 -3.52
CA TYR A 145 -7.10 5.90 -4.45
C TYR A 145 -7.32 4.55 -3.76
N ILE A 146 -6.83 4.39 -2.53
CA ILE A 146 -7.06 3.19 -1.72
C ILE A 146 -8.55 3.09 -1.35
N PHE A 147 -9.18 4.18 -0.90
CA PHE A 147 -10.63 4.21 -0.62
C PHE A 147 -11.47 3.92 -1.86
N THR A 148 -11.19 4.57 -2.99
CA THR A 148 -11.91 4.33 -4.24
C THR A 148 -11.77 2.87 -4.68
N SER A 149 -10.55 2.31 -4.61
CA SER A 149 -10.31 0.89 -4.93
C SER A 149 -11.12 -0.04 -4.04
N LEU A 150 -11.20 0.25 -2.74
CA LEU A 150 -11.98 -0.54 -1.79
C LEU A 150 -13.49 -0.44 -2.07
N ILE A 151 -14.01 0.77 -2.31
CA ILE A 151 -15.44 0.98 -2.63
C ILE A 151 -15.82 0.24 -3.91
N VAL A 152 -14.99 0.34 -4.96
CA VAL A 152 -15.20 -0.38 -6.22
C VAL A 152 -15.18 -1.89 -5.98
N PHE A 153 -14.21 -2.39 -5.21
CA PHE A 153 -14.14 -3.81 -4.84
C PHE A 153 -15.41 -4.28 -4.12
N LEU A 154 -15.87 -3.54 -3.11
CA LEU A 154 -17.08 -3.87 -2.35
C LEU A 154 -18.34 -3.80 -3.22
N TYR A 155 -18.45 -2.80 -4.10
CA TYR A 155 -19.57 -2.69 -5.04
C TYR A 155 -19.66 -3.87 -6.00
N LEU A 156 -18.52 -4.28 -6.57
CA LEU A 156 -18.45 -5.45 -7.45
C LEU A 156 -18.77 -6.75 -6.71
N HIS A 157 -18.43 -6.81 -5.42
CA HIS A 157 -18.75 -7.95 -4.57
C HIS A 157 -20.22 -7.98 -4.15
N ASP A 158 -20.84 -6.86 -3.77
CA ASP A 158 -22.24 -6.81 -3.32
C ASP A 158 -23.24 -7.20 -4.42
N LYS A 159 -22.97 -6.81 -5.68
CA LYS A 159 -23.77 -7.26 -6.85
C LYS A 159 -23.87 -8.77 -7.00
N LYS A 160 -22.94 -9.54 -6.42
CA LYS A 160 -23.00 -11.00 -6.37
C LYS A 160 -24.00 -11.49 -5.31
N ASN A 161 -24.11 -10.80 -4.18
CA ASN A 161 -24.92 -11.22 -3.02
C ASN A 161 -26.41 -10.89 -3.17
N GLN A 162 -26.77 -9.89 -3.99
CA GLN A 162 -28.17 -9.59 -4.36
C GLN A 162 -28.86 -10.68 -5.21
N LYS A 163 -28.25 -11.87 -5.34
CA LYS A 163 -28.81 -13.06 -5.99
C LYS A 163 -29.41 -14.10 -5.03
N ILE A 164 -29.33 -13.89 -3.72
CA ILE A 164 -29.80 -14.84 -2.69
C ILE A 164 -31.04 -14.32 -1.94
N GLY A 165 -31.55 -13.13 -2.31
CA GLY A 165 -32.80 -12.56 -1.79
C GLY A 165 -33.95 -12.71 -2.76
#